data_AF-A0A7S4PME2-F1
#
_entry.id   AF-A0A7S4PME2-F1
#
_cell.length_a   1.000
_cell.length_b   1.000
_cell.length_c   1.000
_cell.angle_alpha   90.00
_cell.angle_beta   90.00
_cell.angle_gamma   90.00
#
_symmetry.space_group_name_H-M   'P 1'
#
loop_
_entity.id
_entity.type
_entity.pdbx_description
1 polymer ?
#
loop_
_entity_poly.entity_id
_entity_poly.type
_entity_poly.pdbx_seq_one_letter_code
_entity_poly.pdbx_strand_id
1 'polypeptide(L)'
;RASDGSVIQFRYGEDAIDVSNCQYLKKFDFVAENFDGFLHKYGVKKIPQAVNTTDVEIYKKKSVKAMKRWTKENNKMIETDGTYDFFEKQGTSKKVFKRKLMTVDPPPSACDPVLTALNPSVCLGAVSDDYEKAVSDFVNSYKHFGEKEKNSATHKPTSAAALRALLYVKYMKSLAVPGESVGVLAGQGIGEPSTQMTLNTFHLAGRGEANVTLGIPRLREIIMTGNTKLPTMTIPLTREATTEQAVQLAELLTFMTMEEVVRDISVKETLVSQSGTSSSTVYREYYVEIEMDTAKRESHKVTWEELQYA
;
A
#
# COMPACT_ATOMS: atom_id res chain seq x y z
N ARG A 1 18.41 -5.30 -14.76
CA ARG A 1 19.42 -6.27 -14.26
C ARG A 1 20.59 -5.47 -13.73
N ALA A 2 21.31 -5.96 -12.73
CA ALA A 2 22.58 -5.36 -12.35
C ALA A 2 23.68 -5.75 -13.36
N SER A 3 24.84 -5.11 -13.24
CA SER A 3 26.00 -5.33 -14.12
C SER A 3 26.58 -6.74 -14.02
N ASP A 4 26.32 -7.45 -12.93
CA ASP A 4 26.70 -8.85 -12.69
C ASP A 4 25.73 -9.88 -13.31
N GLY A 5 24.65 -9.40 -13.95
CA GLY A 5 23.61 -10.24 -14.55
C GLY A 5 22.45 -10.60 -13.61
N SER A 6 22.51 -10.24 -12.32
CA SER A 6 21.45 -10.49 -11.36
C SER A 6 20.14 -9.77 -11.75
N VAL A 7 19.02 -10.45 -11.50
CA VAL A 7 17.69 -9.94 -11.83
C VAL A 7 17.19 -9.11 -10.65
N ILE A 8 17.03 -7.81 -10.86
CA ILE A 8 16.43 -6.87 -9.88
C ILE A 8 14.91 -6.81 -10.06
N GLN A 9 14.47 -6.63 -11.31
CA GLN A 9 13.06 -6.48 -11.68
C GLN A 9 12.85 -7.12 -13.06
N PHE A 10 11.66 -7.72 -13.28
CA PHE A 10 11.32 -8.35 -14.56
C PHE A 10 10.94 -7.33 -15.64
N ARG A 11 10.22 -6.26 -15.27
CA ARG A 11 9.87 -5.13 -16.14
C ARG A 11 10.00 -3.83 -15.36
N TYR A 12 10.58 -2.80 -15.98
CA TYR A 12 10.71 -1.48 -15.36
C TYR A 12 9.31 -0.94 -15.01
N GLY A 13 9.10 -0.52 -13.76
CA GLY A 13 7.81 0.03 -13.32
C GLY A 13 6.61 -0.92 -13.47
N GLU A 14 6.85 -2.23 -13.63
CA GLU A 14 5.84 -3.27 -13.94
C GLU A 14 5.18 -3.15 -15.33
N ASP A 15 5.12 -1.95 -15.91
CA ASP A 15 4.50 -1.64 -17.20
C ASP A 15 5.48 -1.43 -18.37
N ALA A 16 6.79 -1.37 -18.06
CA ALA A 16 7.91 -1.11 -18.96
C ALA A 16 7.92 0.26 -19.65
N ILE A 17 7.22 1.26 -19.07
CA ILE A 17 7.08 2.58 -19.67
C ILE A 17 8.16 3.54 -19.15
N ASP A 18 8.73 4.35 -20.04
CA ASP A 18 9.63 5.42 -19.64
C ASP A 18 8.85 6.61 -19.06
N VAL A 19 9.26 7.06 -17.87
CA VAL A 19 8.70 8.19 -17.13
C VAL A 19 8.65 9.47 -17.97
N SER A 20 9.66 9.71 -18.82
CA SER A 20 9.73 10.91 -19.67
C SER A 20 8.63 10.90 -20.75
N ASN A 21 8.24 9.71 -21.20
CA ASN A 21 7.27 9.49 -22.27
C ASN A 21 5.83 9.27 -21.77
N CYS A 22 5.60 9.30 -20.45
CA CYS A 22 4.30 9.10 -19.80
C CYS A 22 3.34 10.30 -19.88
N GLN A 23 3.85 11.53 -20.04
CA GLN A 23 3.09 12.77 -19.80
C GLN A 23 1.77 12.89 -20.59
N TYR A 24 1.74 12.36 -21.82
CA TYR A 24 0.57 12.39 -22.70
C TYR A 24 -0.01 11.00 -22.96
N LEU A 25 0.39 9.98 -22.19
CA LEU A 25 -0.05 8.61 -22.42
C LEU A 25 -1.51 8.41 -21.98
N LYS A 26 -1.89 8.96 -20.81
CA LYS A 26 -3.27 8.89 -20.27
C LYS A 26 -4.18 10.04 -20.71
N LYS A 27 -3.65 11.05 -21.43
CA LYS A 27 -4.42 12.21 -21.92
C LYS A 27 -5.11 11.85 -23.24
N PHE A 28 -6.15 11.02 -23.16
CA PHE A 28 -6.79 10.45 -24.35
C PHE A 28 -7.53 11.47 -25.21
N ASP A 29 -8.18 12.47 -24.60
CA ASP A 29 -8.86 13.56 -25.32
C ASP A 29 -7.91 14.29 -26.27
N PHE A 30 -6.75 14.69 -25.75
CA PHE A 30 -5.71 15.36 -26.52
C PHE A 30 -5.18 14.50 -27.68
N VAL A 31 -5.08 13.19 -27.50
CA VAL A 31 -4.65 12.26 -28.56
C VAL A 31 -5.74 12.09 -29.62
N ALA A 32 -7.02 12.08 -29.21
CA ALA A 32 -8.15 11.97 -30.12
C ALA A 32 -8.33 13.23 -30.97
N GLU A 33 -8.12 14.42 -30.40
CA GLU A 33 -8.16 15.70 -31.13
C GLU A 33 -7.03 15.82 -32.16
N ASN A 34 -5.83 15.35 -31.81
CA ASN A 34 -4.62 15.44 -32.65
C ASN A 34 -4.31 14.14 -33.42
N PHE A 35 -5.35 13.36 -33.74
CA PHE A 35 -5.22 11.99 -34.24
C PHE A 35 -4.31 11.87 -35.47
N ASP A 36 -4.49 12.72 -36.47
CA ASP A 36 -3.66 12.74 -37.69
C ASP A 36 -2.19 13.06 -37.43
N GLY A 37 -1.91 13.99 -36.52
CA GLY A 37 -0.56 14.36 -36.14
C GLY A 37 0.18 13.17 -35.54
N PHE A 38 -0.50 12.40 -34.69
CA PHE A 38 0.04 11.17 -34.12
C PHE A 38 0.17 10.04 -35.16
N LEU A 39 -0.79 9.90 -36.09
CA LEU A 39 -0.68 8.94 -37.20
C LEU A 39 0.56 9.19 -38.05
N HIS A 40 0.83 10.46 -38.39
CA HIS A 40 2.00 10.87 -39.15
C HIS A 40 3.29 10.67 -38.34
N LYS A 41 3.32 11.12 -37.08
CA LYS A 41 4.48 10.98 -36.17
C LYS A 41 4.91 9.53 -36.00
N TYR A 42 3.96 8.62 -35.79
CA TYR A 42 4.26 7.21 -35.56
C TYR A 42 4.36 6.40 -36.85
N GLY A 43 3.97 6.93 -38.01
CA GLY A 43 4.05 6.22 -39.29
C GLY A 43 3.19 4.95 -39.31
N VAL A 44 1.98 5.01 -38.74
CA VAL A 44 1.12 3.84 -38.48
C VAL A 44 0.81 3.03 -39.73
N LYS A 45 0.91 3.57 -40.95
CA LYS A 45 0.76 2.78 -42.19
C LYS A 45 1.77 1.62 -42.32
N LYS A 46 2.93 1.71 -41.67
CA LYS A 46 4.00 0.68 -41.73
C LYS A 46 3.97 -0.32 -40.56
N ILE A 47 3.26 -0.01 -39.47
CA ILE A 47 3.36 -0.74 -38.20
C ILE A 47 2.51 -2.02 -38.16
N PRO A 48 1.23 -2.05 -38.61
CA PRO A 48 0.37 -3.22 -38.55
C PRO A 48 0.89 -4.45 -39.32
N GLN A 49 1.75 -4.24 -40.33
CA GLN A 49 2.34 -5.35 -41.11
C GLN A 49 3.50 -6.06 -40.38
N ALA A 50 4.10 -5.41 -39.37
CA ALA A 50 5.31 -5.89 -38.69
C ALA A 50 5.06 -6.37 -37.25
N VAL A 51 3.85 -6.18 -36.71
CA VAL A 51 3.57 -6.38 -35.28
C VAL A 51 2.45 -7.41 -35.09
N ASN A 52 2.65 -8.35 -34.17
CA ASN A 52 1.73 -9.44 -33.90
C ASN A 52 0.52 -8.93 -33.10
N THR A 53 -0.69 -9.10 -33.62
CA THR A 53 -1.96 -8.71 -32.98
C THR A 53 -2.76 -9.94 -32.52
N THR A 54 -2.54 -11.10 -33.15
CA THR A 54 -3.33 -12.32 -32.94
C THR A 54 -3.06 -12.93 -31.58
N ASP A 55 -1.81 -12.95 -31.15
CA ASP A 55 -1.40 -13.63 -29.91
C ASP A 55 -1.97 -12.94 -28.66
N VAL A 56 -2.07 -11.61 -28.71
CA VAL A 56 -2.68 -10.80 -27.66
C VAL A 56 -4.16 -11.12 -27.52
N GLU A 57 -4.89 -11.18 -28.63
CA GLU A 57 -6.32 -11.51 -28.59
C GLU A 57 -6.58 -12.93 -28.09
N ILE A 58 -5.75 -13.89 -28.51
CA ILE A 58 -5.82 -15.28 -28.05
C ILE A 58 -5.57 -15.34 -26.53
N TYR A 59 -4.53 -14.65 -26.06
CA TYR A 59 -4.19 -14.62 -24.64
C TYR A 59 -5.29 -13.92 -23.81
N LYS A 60 -5.80 -12.77 -24.26
CA LYS A 60 -6.94 -12.07 -23.62
C LYS A 60 -8.19 -12.96 -23.55
N LYS A 61 -8.48 -13.75 -24.59
CA LYS A 61 -9.60 -14.72 -24.55
C LYS A 61 -9.35 -15.85 -23.55
N LYS A 62 -8.10 -16.33 -23.46
CA LYS A 62 -7.68 -17.36 -22.50
C LYS A 62 -7.77 -16.85 -21.06
N SER A 63 -7.27 -15.64 -20.79
CA SER A 63 -7.28 -15.01 -19.47
C SER A 63 -8.69 -14.82 -18.93
N VAL A 64 -9.59 -14.26 -19.75
CA VAL A 64 -11.00 -14.07 -19.37
C VAL A 64 -11.70 -15.41 -19.07
N LYS A 65 -11.41 -16.47 -19.84
CA LYS A 65 -11.98 -17.81 -19.58
C LYS A 65 -11.45 -18.40 -18.28
N ALA A 66 -10.16 -18.27 -18.02
CA ALA A 66 -9.54 -18.76 -16.80
C ALA A 66 -10.07 -18.01 -15.57
N MET A 67 -10.21 -16.69 -15.67
CA MET A 67 -10.77 -15.85 -14.61
C MET A 67 -12.24 -16.21 -14.30
N LYS A 68 -13.05 -16.48 -15.33
CA LYS A 68 -14.43 -16.95 -15.15
C LYS A 68 -14.52 -18.32 -14.47
N ARG A 69 -13.63 -19.25 -14.82
CA ARG A 69 -13.54 -20.57 -14.16
C ARG A 69 -13.17 -20.41 -12.69
N TRP A 70 -12.12 -19.62 -12.41
CA TRP A 70 -11.69 -19.35 -11.05
C TRP A 70 -12.80 -18.70 -10.20
N THR A 71 -13.48 -17.70 -10.75
CA THR A 71 -14.59 -17.02 -10.06
C THR A 71 -15.71 -18.01 -9.76
N LYS A 72 -16.02 -18.93 -10.67
CA LYS A 72 -17.04 -19.96 -10.44
C LYS A 72 -16.67 -20.94 -9.33
N GLU A 73 -15.39 -21.29 -9.21
CA GLU A 73 -14.87 -22.24 -8.22
C GLU A 73 -14.73 -21.62 -6.82
N ASN A 74 -14.31 -20.35 -6.75
CA ASN A 74 -13.94 -19.67 -5.50
C ASN A 74 -14.98 -18.67 -4.98
N ASN A 75 -16.06 -18.41 -5.72
CA ASN A 75 -17.19 -17.62 -5.22
C ASN A 75 -18.11 -18.44 -4.27
N LYS A 76 -17.58 -19.51 -3.68
CA LYS A 76 -18.17 -20.17 -2.51
C LYS A 76 -17.71 -19.41 -1.27
N MET A 77 -18.66 -18.94 -0.46
CA MET A 77 -18.38 -18.31 0.81
C MET A 77 -17.45 -19.20 1.64
N ILE A 78 -16.26 -18.71 1.97
CA ILE A 78 -15.42 -19.37 2.96
C ILE A 78 -15.94 -18.91 4.33
N GLU A 79 -16.67 -19.80 5.02
CA GLU A 79 -17.01 -19.65 6.42
C GLU A 79 -15.74 -19.98 7.22
N THR A 80 -15.02 -18.96 7.72
CA THR A 80 -14.01 -19.18 8.75
C THR A 80 -14.61 -18.85 10.11
N ASP A 81 -14.82 -19.89 10.92
CA ASP A 81 -15.21 -19.78 12.32
C ASP A 81 -14.04 -19.25 13.17
N GLY A 82 -13.74 -17.96 13.03
CA GLY A 82 -12.84 -17.25 13.93
C GLY A 82 -13.53 -17.02 15.27
N THR A 83 -13.34 -17.92 16.22
CA THR A 83 -13.77 -17.71 17.61
C THR A 83 -12.67 -16.92 18.31
N TYR A 84 -12.96 -15.70 18.76
CA TYR A 84 -12.08 -14.97 19.68
C TYR A 84 -12.69 -15.06 21.08
N ASP A 85 -11.93 -15.61 22.03
CA ASP A 85 -12.29 -15.56 23.45
C ASP A 85 -11.95 -14.16 23.98
N PHE A 86 -12.96 -13.31 24.10
CA PHE A 86 -12.86 -12.12 24.95
C PHE A 86 -12.93 -12.60 26.40
N PHE A 87 -11.90 -12.32 27.19
CA PHE A 87 -11.97 -12.45 28.65
C PHE A 87 -12.89 -11.34 29.18
N GLU A 88 -14.20 -11.59 29.15
CA GLU A 88 -15.17 -10.80 29.88
C GLU A 88 -15.26 -11.38 31.30
N LYS A 89 -14.90 -10.59 32.31
CA LYS A 89 -15.13 -10.94 33.72
C LYS A 89 -16.64 -11.13 33.90
N GLN A 90 -17.04 -12.39 34.06
CA GLN A 90 -18.41 -12.90 34.27
C GLN A 90 -19.25 -13.12 32.99
N GLY A 91 -19.15 -14.34 32.45
CA GLY A 91 -20.12 -14.92 31.51
C GLY A 91 -19.60 -14.97 30.07
N THR A 92 -19.10 -16.13 29.66
CA THR A 92 -18.62 -16.39 28.30
C THR A 92 -19.77 -16.36 27.28
N SER A 93 -20.04 -15.20 26.67
CA SER A 93 -20.82 -15.13 25.44
C SER A 93 -19.92 -15.24 24.21
N LYS A 94 -19.89 -16.43 23.60
CA LYS A 94 -19.23 -16.66 22.31
C LYS A 94 -20.00 -15.92 21.20
N LYS A 95 -19.56 -14.71 20.83
CA LYS A 95 -20.07 -14.03 19.63
C LYS A 95 -19.29 -14.49 18.41
N VAL A 96 -19.94 -15.30 17.57
CA VAL A 96 -19.41 -15.70 16.26
C VAL A 96 -19.51 -14.50 15.31
N PHE A 97 -18.38 -13.89 14.98
CA PHE A 97 -18.33 -12.80 14.00
C PHE A 97 -18.19 -13.38 12.60
N LYS A 98 -19.21 -13.17 11.75
CA LYS A 98 -19.18 -13.58 10.35
C LYS A 98 -18.40 -12.54 9.55
N ARG A 99 -17.16 -12.83 9.20
CA ARG A 99 -16.37 -11.95 8.34
C ARG A 99 -16.54 -12.35 6.88
N LYS A 100 -17.04 -11.43 6.06
CA LYS A 100 -16.79 -11.49 4.61
C LYS A 100 -15.32 -11.16 4.42
N LEU A 101 -14.46 -12.17 4.27
CA LEU A 101 -13.10 -11.92 3.80
C LEU A 101 -13.27 -11.28 2.41
N MET A 102 -13.04 -9.97 2.31
CA MET A 102 -13.07 -9.31 1.00
C MET A 102 -11.95 -9.96 0.21
N THR A 103 -12.35 -10.74 -0.80
CA THR A 103 -11.55 -11.24 -1.91
C THR A 103 -10.19 -11.78 -1.46
N VAL A 104 -10.10 -13.11 -1.24
CA VAL A 104 -8.82 -13.79 -1.46
C VAL A 104 -8.43 -13.41 -2.88
N ASP A 105 -7.37 -12.61 -3.04
CA ASP A 105 -6.85 -12.30 -4.36
C ASP A 105 -6.72 -13.62 -5.12
N PRO A 106 -7.13 -13.68 -6.40
CA PRO A 106 -7.01 -14.91 -7.15
C PRO A 106 -5.58 -15.42 -7.02
N PRO A 107 -5.39 -16.73 -6.73
CA PRO A 107 -4.08 -17.29 -6.58
C PRO A 107 -3.30 -16.99 -7.88
N PRO A 108 -1.98 -16.81 -7.79
CA PRO A 108 -1.12 -16.43 -8.92
C PRO A 108 -1.27 -17.32 -10.17
N SER A 109 -1.91 -18.49 -10.05
CA SER A 109 -2.12 -19.47 -11.11
C SER A 109 -3.37 -19.26 -11.98
N ALA A 110 -4.29 -18.34 -11.64
CA ALA A 110 -5.55 -18.20 -12.39
C ALA A 110 -5.36 -17.55 -13.76
N CYS A 111 -4.58 -16.48 -13.86
CA CYS A 111 -4.03 -15.96 -15.12
C CYS A 111 -3.01 -14.85 -14.84
N ASP A 112 -1.85 -14.92 -15.47
CA ASP A 112 -0.87 -13.83 -15.42
C ASP A 112 -1.35 -12.61 -16.24
N PRO A 113 -0.89 -11.40 -15.91
CA PRO A 113 -1.08 -10.22 -16.75
C PRO A 113 -0.53 -10.42 -18.17
N VAL A 114 -1.12 -9.71 -19.15
CA VAL A 114 -0.70 -9.81 -20.56
C VAL A 114 0.79 -9.45 -20.73
N LEU A 115 1.27 -8.48 -19.96
CA LEU A 115 2.67 -8.08 -19.97
C LEU A 115 3.61 -9.18 -19.47
N THR A 116 3.17 -10.07 -18.58
CA THR A 116 4.03 -11.18 -18.12
C THR A 116 4.22 -12.21 -19.23
N ALA A 117 3.15 -12.52 -19.96
CA ALA A 117 3.16 -13.55 -21.00
C ALA A 117 3.70 -13.07 -22.36
N LEU A 118 3.47 -11.81 -22.72
CA LEU A 118 3.78 -11.27 -24.05
C LEU A 118 4.73 -10.08 -23.97
N ASN A 119 5.56 -9.94 -25.00
CA ASN A 119 6.49 -8.81 -25.11
C ASN A 119 5.77 -7.57 -25.69
N PRO A 120 5.67 -6.44 -24.94
CA PRO A 120 5.00 -5.22 -25.40
C PRO A 120 5.68 -4.57 -26.61
N SER A 121 6.97 -4.85 -26.85
CA SER A 121 7.69 -4.34 -28.02
C SER A 121 7.43 -5.13 -29.31
N VAL A 122 6.80 -6.29 -29.24
CA VAL A 122 6.57 -7.19 -30.40
C VAL A 122 5.09 -7.45 -30.64
N CYS A 123 4.29 -7.43 -29.58
CA CYS A 123 2.87 -7.72 -29.61
C CYS A 123 2.06 -6.43 -29.41
N LEU A 124 1.30 -6.01 -30.42
CA LEU A 124 0.49 -4.79 -30.34
C LEU A 124 -0.72 -5.05 -29.43
N GLY A 125 -0.89 -4.22 -28.40
CA GLY A 125 -1.96 -4.39 -27.42
C GLY A 125 -1.59 -5.25 -26.21
N ALA A 126 -0.32 -5.69 -26.11
CA ALA A 126 0.26 -6.12 -24.84
C ALA A 126 0.58 -4.88 -24.01
N VAL A 127 -0.41 -4.44 -23.22
CA VAL A 127 -0.36 -3.23 -22.39
C VAL A 127 -0.70 -3.59 -20.94
N SER A 128 -0.40 -2.68 -20.01
CA SER A 128 -0.83 -2.81 -18.60
C SER A 128 -2.36 -2.85 -18.50
N ASP A 129 -2.88 -3.65 -17.56
CA ASP A 129 -4.33 -3.83 -17.37
C ASP A 129 -5.02 -2.51 -16.99
N ASP A 130 -4.35 -1.67 -16.21
CA ASP A 130 -4.84 -0.33 -15.86
C ASP A 130 -5.00 0.56 -17.10
N TYR A 131 -4.03 0.47 -18.03
CA TYR A 131 -4.08 1.23 -19.27
C TYR A 131 -5.16 0.68 -20.21
N GLU A 132 -5.30 -0.64 -20.32
CA GLU A 132 -6.36 -1.28 -21.11
C GLU A 132 -7.75 -0.86 -20.61
N LYS A 133 -7.96 -0.83 -19.29
CA LYS A 133 -9.21 -0.38 -18.67
C LYS A 133 -9.49 1.08 -19.02
N ALA A 134 -8.50 1.96 -18.84
CA ALA A 134 -8.64 3.38 -19.12
C ALA A 134 -8.92 3.66 -20.62
N VAL A 135 -8.26 2.93 -21.53
CA VAL A 135 -8.51 2.99 -22.98
C VAL A 135 -9.92 2.49 -23.31
N SER A 136 -10.36 1.40 -22.69
CA SER A 136 -11.68 0.83 -22.92
C SER A 136 -12.78 1.79 -22.48
N ASP A 137 -12.65 2.36 -21.28
CA ASP A 137 -13.59 3.35 -20.73
C ASP A 137 -13.67 4.59 -21.63
N PHE A 138 -12.52 5.09 -22.08
CA PHE A 138 -12.46 6.24 -22.99
C PHE A 138 -13.09 5.97 -24.36
N VAL A 139 -12.76 4.83 -24.98
CA VAL A 139 -13.28 4.51 -26.32
C VAL A 139 -14.79 4.27 -26.27
N ASN A 140 -15.32 3.78 -25.15
CA ASN A 140 -16.76 3.61 -24.95
C ASN A 140 -17.47 4.95 -24.69
N SER A 141 -16.82 5.92 -24.05
CA SER A 141 -17.40 7.24 -23.78
C SER A 141 -17.29 8.20 -24.98
N TYR A 142 -16.33 7.99 -25.88
CA TYR A 142 -16.08 8.85 -27.02
C TYR A 142 -17.17 8.74 -28.10
N LYS A 143 -17.80 9.88 -28.44
CA LYS A 143 -18.92 9.94 -29.42
C LYS A 143 -18.56 10.61 -30.75
N HIS A 144 -17.48 11.38 -30.82
CA HIS A 144 -17.12 12.21 -31.98
C HIS A 144 -16.31 11.49 -33.05
N PHE A 145 -16.72 10.27 -33.43
CA PHE A 145 -16.06 9.53 -34.50
C PHE A 145 -16.40 10.13 -35.88
N GLY A 146 -15.39 10.36 -36.71
CA GLY A 146 -15.59 10.75 -38.12
C GLY A 146 -16.16 12.15 -38.37
N GLU A 147 -16.30 13.00 -37.35
CA GLU A 147 -16.66 14.41 -37.54
C GLU A 147 -15.53 15.18 -38.24
N LYS A 148 -15.83 15.72 -39.42
CA LYS A 148 -14.97 16.69 -40.10
C LYS A 148 -15.33 18.08 -39.61
N GLU A 149 -14.46 18.73 -38.85
CA GLU A 149 -14.61 20.16 -38.62
C GLU A 149 -14.36 20.91 -39.94
N LYS A 150 -15.30 21.80 -40.31
CA LYS A 150 -15.30 22.48 -41.61
C LYS A 150 -14.12 23.44 -41.83
N ASN A 151 -13.35 23.75 -40.79
CA ASN A 151 -12.30 24.78 -40.81
C ASN A 151 -10.93 24.33 -40.24
N SER A 152 -10.73 23.05 -39.91
CA SER A 152 -9.43 22.53 -39.44
C SER A 152 -8.93 21.40 -40.35
N ALA A 153 -7.65 21.43 -40.70
CA ALA A 153 -6.97 20.37 -41.47
C ALA A 153 -6.73 19.08 -40.66
N THR A 154 -7.26 18.98 -39.43
CA THR A 154 -7.10 17.82 -38.55
C THR A 154 -8.29 16.88 -38.64
N HIS A 155 -8.08 15.65 -39.12
CA HIS A 155 -9.08 14.60 -39.04
C HIS A 155 -9.14 13.99 -37.63
N LYS A 156 -10.36 13.93 -37.09
CA LYS A 156 -10.72 13.14 -35.91
C LYS A 156 -10.65 11.63 -36.23
N PRO A 157 -10.54 10.76 -35.23
CA PRO A 157 -10.47 9.31 -35.44
C PRO A 157 -11.63 8.79 -36.27
N THR A 158 -11.32 8.07 -37.34
CA THR A 158 -12.31 7.49 -38.27
C THR A 158 -13.12 6.37 -37.63
N SER A 159 -12.52 5.60 -36.71
CA SER A 159 -13.19 4.48 -36.03
C SER A 159 -12.63 4.21 -34.63
N ALA A 160 -13.43 3.57 -33.78
CA ALA A 160 -13.02 3.12 -32.44
C ALA A 160 -11.82 2.15 -32.49
N ALA A 161 -11.76 1.29 -33.51
CA ALA A 161 -10.64 0.37 -33.70
C ALA A 161 -9.35 1.12 -34.10
N ALA A 162 -9.45 2.12 -34.97
CA ALA A 162 -8.30 2.94 -35.36
C ALA A 162 -7.76 3.76 -34.18
N LEU A 163 -8.65 4.29 -33.34
CA LEU A 163 -8.28 5.00 -32.12
C LEU A 163 -7.57 4.08 -31.12
N ARG A 164 -8.11 2.87 -30.87
CA ARG A 164 -7.45 1.86 -30.01
C ARG A 164 -6.07 1.48 -30.55
N ALA A 165 -5.97 1.21 -31.85
CA ALA A 165 -4.70 0.85 -32.48
C ALA A 165 -3.65 1.97 -32.32
N LEU A 166 -4.04 3.24 -32.51
CA LEU A 166 -3.14 4.37 -32.28
C LEU A 166 -2.67 4.45 -30.82
N LEU A 167 -3.59 4.26 -29.86
CA LEU A 167 -3.26 4.28 -28.43
C LEU A 167 -2.31 3.14 -28.02
N TYR A 168 -2.43 1.96 -28.64
CA TYR A 168 -1.48 0.87 -28.43
C TYR A 168 -0.13 1.12 -29.10
N VAL A 169 -0.10 1.70 -30.30
CA VAL A 169 1.16 2.11 -30.94
C VAL A 169 1.85 3.18 -30.11
N LYS A 170 1.11 4.14 -29.56
CA LYS A 170 1.64 5.15 -28.65
C LYS A 170 2.25 4.52 -27.41
N TYR A 171 1.55 3.57 -26.77
CA TYR A 171 2.09 2.81 -25.64
C TYR A 171 3.40 2.11 -25.99
N MET A 172 3.42 1.38 -27.11
CA MET A 172 4.61 0.68 -27.60
C MET A 172 5.80 1.63 -27.85
N LYS A 173 5.54 2.86 -28.30
CA LYS A 173 6.58 3.88 -28.52
C LYS A 173 7.01 4.61 -27.25
N SER A 174 6.26 4.51 -26.16
CA SER A 174 6.60 5.05 -24.84
C SER A 174 7.37 4.07 -23.96
N LEU A 175 7.66 2.86 -24.46
CA LEU A 175 8.43 1.86 -23.72
C LEU A 175 9.86 2.33 -23.45
N ALA A 176 10.39 1.98 -22.28
CA ALA A 176 11.78 2.23 -21.92
C ALA A 176 12.75 1.50 -22.88
N VAL A 177 13.83 2.16 -23.25
CA VAL A 177 14.79 1.63 -24.22
C VAL A 177 15.69 0.60 -23.53
N PRO A 178 15.93 -0.58 -24.13
CA PRO A 178 16.89 -1.53 -23.59
C PRO A 178 18.29 -0.92 -23.50
N GLY A 179 18.93 -1.05 -22.33
CA GLY A 179 20.26 -0.48 -22.07
C GLY A 179 20.25 0.87 -21.36
N GLU A 180 19.07 1.43 -21.08
CA GLU A 180 18.94 2.65 -20.28
C GLU A 180 19.42 2.45 -18.83
N SER A 181 20.19 3.41 -18.33
CA SER A 181 20.78 3.41 -16.98
C SER A 181 19.77 3.80 -15.90
N VAL A 182 18.67 3.03 -15.80
CA VAL A 182 17.54 3.31 -14.88
C VAL A 182 17.95 3.38 -13.41
N GLY A 183 19.01 2.67 -12.99
CA GLY A 183 19.52 2.74 -11.63
C GLY A 183 20.14 4.10 -11.29
N VAL A 184 20.88 4.70 -12.22
CA VAL A 184 21.47 6.03 -12.06
C VAL A 184 20.36 7.10 -12.09
N LEU A 185 19.42 6.98 -13.03
CA LEU A 185 18.26 7.87 -13.13
C LEU A 185 17.39 7.83 -11.87
N ALA A 186 17.15 6.65 -11.30
CA ALA A 186 16.41 6.51 -10.05
C ALA A 186 17.17 7.13 -8.86
N GLY A 187 18.49 6.95 -8.79
CA GLY A 187 19.32 7.59 -7.77
C GLY A 187 19.29 9.12 -7.84
N GLN A 188 19.40 9.67 -9.05
CA GLN A 188 19.30 11.12 -9.29
C GLN A 188 17.89 11.65 -9.00
N GLY A 189 16.85 10.92 -9.43
CA GLY A 189 15.46 11.30 -9.21
C GLY A 189 15.03 11.36 -7.74
N ILE A 190 15.75 10.66 -6.85
CA ILE A 190 15.57 10.81 -5.40
C ILE A 190 16.53 11.87 -4.84
N GLY A 191 17.80 11.85 -5.27
CA GLY A 191 18.86 12.69 -4.70
C GLY A 191 18.70 14.19 -4.99
N GLU A 192 18.38 14.57 -6.22
CA GLU A 192 18.21 15.97 -6.62
C GLU A 192 17.08 16.67 -5.86
N PRO A 193 15.82 16.16 -5.85
CA PRO A 193 14.75 16.82 -5.10
C PRO A 193 14.95 16.74 -3.58
N SER A 194 15.71 15.76 -3.07
CA SER A 194 16.05 15.71 -1.64
C SER A 194 16.79 16.96 -1.18
N THR A 195 17.62 17.57 -2.03
CA THR A 195 18.30 18.83 -1.70
C THR A 195 17.32 19.95 -1.34
N GLN A 196 16.16 20.00 -2.02
CA GLN A 196 15.10 20.98 -1.75
C GLN A 196 14.36 20.69 -0.43
N MET A 197 14.32 19.44 0.02
CA MET A 197 13.66 19.07 1.28
C MET A 197 14.44 19.50 2.53
N THR A 198 15.72 19.88 2.39
CA THR A 198 16.58 20.28 3.52
C THR A 198 16.07 21.52 4.24
N LEU A 199 15.50 22.49 3.51
CA LEU A 199 15.11 23.80 4.05
C LEU A 199 13.61 23.91 4.41
N ASN A 200 12.76 23.03 3.87
CA ASN A 200 11.30 23.12 4.02
C ASN A 200 10.73 22.41 5.26
N THR A 201 11.56 21.73 6.07
CA THR A 201 11.11 20.98 7.25
C THR A 201 10.80 21.85 8.48
N PHE A 202 11.25 23.11 8.51
CA PHE A 202 11.05 23.99 9.67
C PHE A 202 9.71 24.76 9.67
N HIS A 203 9.05 24.93 8.52
CA HIS A 203 7.79 25.69 8.46
C HIS A 203 6.53 24.84 8.76
N LEU A 204 6.64 23.51 8.75
CA LEU A 204 5.58 22.63 9.28
C LEU A 204 5.66 22.43 10.80
N ALA A 205 6.73 22.91 11.46
CA ALA A 205 6.97 22.75 12.89
C ALA A 205 5.98 23.51 13.81
N GLY A 206 5.02 24.25 13.24
CA GLY A 206 3.98 24.98 13.98
C GLY A 206 2.69 24.22 14.26
N ARG A 207 2.52 23.00 13.72
CA ARG A 207 1.44 22.08 14.13
C ARG A 207 2.05 20.94 14.93
N GLY A 208 1.82 20.92 16.24
CA GLY A 208 2.42 19.99 17.22
C GLY A 208 2.01 18.51 17.07
N GLU A 209 1.73 18.03 15.86
CA GLU A 209 1.32 16.66 15.54
C GLU A 209 2.39 15.88 14.76
N ALA A 210 3.56 16.45 14.48
CA ALA A 210 4.62 15.78 13.72
C ALA A 210 5.46 14.83 14.60
N ASN A 211 4.84 13.78 15.16
CA ASN A 211 5.51 12.67 15.86
C ASN A 211 6.23 11.69 14.90
N VAL A 212 6.57 12.13 13.69
CA VAL A 212 7.20 11.31 12.65
C VAL A 212 8.42 12.05 12.13
N THR A 213 9.52 11.32 11.88
CA THR A 213 10.68 11.91 11.21
C THR A 213 10.26 12.37 9.81
N LEU A 214 10.50 13.64 9.48
CA LEU A 214 10.13 14.24 8.19
C LEU A 214 11.37 14.63 7.38
N GLY A 215 11.24 14.63 6.05
CA GLY A 215 12.28 15.09 5.13
C GLY A 215 13.47 14.14 4.96
N ILE A 216 14.67 14.71 4.81
CA ILE A 216 15.92 13.96 4.61
C ILE A 216 16.22 12.98 5.75
N PRO A 217 16.01 13.32 7.05
CA PRO A 217 16.19 12.36 8.13
C PRO A 217 15.40 11.06 7.93
N ARG A 218 14.15 11.14 7.47
CA ARG A 218 13.32 9.97 7.19
C ARG A 218 13.83 9.18 5.99
N LEU A 219 14.21 9.86 4.92
CA LEU A 219 14.80 9.22 3.75
C LEU A 219 16.08 8.45 4.10
N ARG A 220 16.95 9.02 4.96
CA ARG A 220 18.15 8.35 5.46
C ARG A 220 17.81 7.08 6.25
N GLU A 221 16.82 7.13 7.13
CA GLU A 221 16.39 5.96 7.91
C GLU A 221 15.95 4.81 6.99
N ILE A 222 15.13 5.11 5.98
CA ILE A 222 14.58 4.11 5.06
C ILE A 222 15.66 3.53 4.14
N ILE A 223 16.51 4.37 3.55
CA ILE A 223 17.44 3.95 2.49
C ILE A 223 18.76 3.42 3.06
N MET A 224 19.30 4.05 4.12
CA MET A 224 20.68 3.83 4.55
C MET A 224 20.82 2.95 5.78
N THR A 225 19.91 3.08 6.75
CA THR A 225 20.08 2.45 8.08
C THR A 225 19.11 1.30 8.31
N GLY A 226 17.93 1.31 7.68
CA GLY A 226 16.92 0.25 7.85
C GLY A 226 16.29 0.20 9.25
N ASN A 227 16.61 1.18 10.12
CA ASN A 227 16.07 1.28 11.48
C ASN A 227 15.32 2.61 11.63
N THR A 228 14.04 2.52 12.01
CA THR A 228 13.16 3.67 12.20
C THR A 228 13.18 4.08 13.67
N LYS A 229 13.48 5.35 13.95
CA LYS A 229 13.52 5.87 15.33
C LYS A 229 12.12 6.04 15.94
N LEU A 230 11.12 6.38 15.13
CA LEU A 230 9.74 6.62 15.55
C LEU A 230 8.80 5.65 14.81
N PRO A 231 8.69 4.39 15.27
CA PRO A 231 7.77 3.44 14.68
C PRO A 231 6.33 3.88 14.93
N THR A 232 5.50 3.86 13.88
CA THR A 232 4.07 4.18 13.97
C THR A 232 3.27 3.07 13.32
N MET A 233 2.09 2.77 13.88
CA MET A 233 1.18 1.74 13.38
C MET A 233 -0.21 2.35 13.20
N THR A 234 -0.81 2.17 12.03
CA THR A 234 -2.21 2.55 11.78
C THR A 234 -3.07 1.31 11.89
N ILE A 235 -4.03 1.32 12.81
CA ILE A 235 -4.96 0.20 13.02
C ILE A 235 -6.28 0.53 12.31
N PRO A 236 -6.63 -0.16 11.21
CA PRO A 236 -7.90 0.05 10.54
C PRO A 236 -9.04 -0.59 11.35
N LEU A 237 -10.07 0.19 11.67
CA LEU A 237 -11.26 -0.29 12.36
C LEU A 237 -12.26 -0.92 11.37
N THR A 238 -13.10 -1.83 11.87
CA THR A 238 -14.19 -2.39 11.08
C THR A 238 -15.28 -1.34 10.84
N ARG A 239 -16.04 -1.49 9.75
CA ARG A 239 -17.12 -0.54 9.38
C ARG A 239 -18.25 -0.47 10.41
N GLU A 240 -18.35 -1.45 11.29
CA GLU A 240 -19.38 -1.57 12.33
C GLU A 240 -18.95 -0.96 13.68
N ALA A 241 -17.67 -0.59 13.83
CA ALA A 241 -17.15 -0.06 15.08
C ALA A 241 -17.66 1.37 15.33
N THR A 242 -18.09 1.63 16.57
CA THR A 242 -18.46 2.97 17.03
C THR A 242 -17.24 3.75 17.50
N THR A 243 -17.33 5.08 17.51
CA THR A 243 -16.26 5.95 18.02
C THR A 243 -15.93 5.69 19.49
N GLU A 244 -16.94 5.35 20.30
CA GLU A 244 -16.76 5.02 21.71
C GLU A 244 -15.93 3.74 21.91
N GLN A 245 -16.21 2.70 21.11
CA GLN A 245 -15.41 1.47 21.12
C GLN A 245 -13.98 1.70 20.65
N ALA A 246 -13.77 2.62 19.71
CA ALA A 246 -12.44 3.01 19.26
C ALA A 246 -11.62 3.66 20.38
N VAL A 247 -12.22 4.55 21.17
CA VAL A 247 -11.58 5.18 22.33
C VAL A 247 -11.26 4.15 23.41
N GLN A 248 -12.21 3.25 23.72
CA GLN A 248 -11.97 2.18 24.70
C GLN A 248 -10.82 1.25 24.26
N LEU A 249 -10.74 0.92 22.97
CA LEU A 249 -9.64 0.13 22.44
C LEU A 249 -8.30 0.87 22.53
N ALA A 250 -8.29 2.17 22.26
CA ALA A 250 -7.09 3.00 22.39
C ALA A 250 -6.59 3.03 23.85
N GLU A 251 -7.49 3.16 24.83
CA GLU A 251 -7.17 3.07 26.25
C GLU A 251 -6.55 1.71 26.61
N LEU A 252 -7.13 0.60 26.13
CA LEU A 252 -6.63 -0.75 26.39
C LEU A 252 -5.26 -1.05 25.76
N LEU A 253 -4.97 -0.43 24.61
CA LEU A 253 -3.69 -0.60 23.91
C LEU A 253 -2.59 0.33 24.42
N THR A 254 -2.96 1.34 25.22
CA THR A 254 -1.99 2.27 25.79
C THR A 254 -1.21 1.54 26.89
N PHE A 255 0.09 1.39 26.67
CA PHE A 255 0.98 0.85 27.69
C PHE A 255 1.09 1.85 28.84
N MET A 256 0.96 1.34 30.07
CA MET A 256 1.04 2.12 31.30
C MET A 256 2.16 1.57 32.18
N THR A 257 2.90 2.48 32.82
CA THR A 257 3.88 2.12 33.84
C THR A 257 3.31 2.36 35.24
N MET A 258 3.78 1.59 36.23
CA MET A 258 3.35 1.76 37.62
C MET A 258 3.63 3.16 38.16
N GLU A 259 4.69 3.82 37.68
CA GLU A 259 5.04 5.20 38.05
C GLU A 259 3.90 6.20 37.78
N GLU A 260 3.10 5.99 36.72
CA GLU A 260 2.02 6.91 36.36
C GLU A 260 0.84 6.86 37.35
N VAL A 261 0.67 5.72 38.03
CA VAL A 261 -0.43 5.43 38.97
C VAL A 261 -0.02 5.61 40.42
N VAL A 262 1.26 5.45 40.74
CA VAL A 262 1.78 5.60 42.10
C VAL A 262 1.89 7.09 42.46
N ARG A 263 1.32 7.46 43.60
CA ARG A 263 1.42 8.82 44.16
C ARG A 263 2.63 8.96 45.07
N ASP A 264 2.82 8.02 45.97
CA ASP A 264 3.94 8.03 46.92
C ASP A 264 4.35 6.60 47.32
N ILE A 265 5.60 6.44 47.73
CA ILE A 265 6.15 5.16 48.22
C ILE A 265 6.88 5.41 49.53
N SER A 266 6.34 4.87 50.62
CA SER A 266 6.93 4.91 51.96
C SER A 266 7.53 3.55 52.31
N VAL A 267 8.81 3.52 52.68
CA VAL A 267 9.51 2.30 53.09
C VAL A 267 9.92 2.39 54.56
N LYS A 268 9.45 1.44 55.38
CA LYS A 268 9.80 1.33 56.81
C LYS A 268 10.67 0.08 57.00
N GLU A 269 11.95 0.28 57.34
CA GLU A 269 12.90 -0.81 57.63
C GLU A 269 12.89 -1.14 59.13
N THR A 270 12.79 -2.43 59.46
CA THR A 270 12.89 -2.93 60.84
C THR A 270 13.86 -4.11 60.89
N LEU A 271 14.75 -4.13 61.89
CA LEU A 271 15.63 -5.26 62.15
C LEU A 271 14.96 -6.22 63.11
N VAL A 272 14.71 -7.46 62.67
CA VAL A 272 14.09 -8.51 63.49
C VAL A 272 15.12 -9.60 63.76
N SER A 273 15.28 -9.94 65.04
CA SER A 273 16.13 -11.02 65.51
C SER A 273 15.27 -12.20 65.91
N GLN A 274 15.36 -13.33 65.19
CA GLN A 274 14.71 -14.58 65.60
C GLN A 274 15.70 -15.43 66.41
N SER A 275 15.39 -15.63 67.68
CA SER A 275 16.12 -16.56 68.56
C SER A 275 15.59 -17.99 68.37
N GLY A 276 16.25 -18.77 67.52
CA GLY A 276 16.11 -20.23 67.51
C GLY A 276 17.04 -20.88 68.54
N THR A 277 16.67 -22.06 69.05
CA THR A 277 17.33 -22.78 70.15
C THR A 277 18.85 -23.03 69.99
N SER A 278 19.42 -22.79 68.80
CA SER A 278 20.86 -22.98 68.52
C SER A 278 21.51 -21.96 67.58
N SER A 279 20.77 -20.97 67.04
CA SER A 279 21.34 -19.91 66.20
C SER A 279 20.41 -18.69 66.13
N SER A 280 20.98 -17.50 66.32
CA SER A 280 20.28 -16.21 66.18
C SER A 280 20.49 -15.66 64.77
N THR A 281 19.48 -15.73 63.93
CA THR A 281 19.49 -15.09 62.61
C THR A 281 18.82 -13.73 62.69
N VAL A 282 19.55 -12.68 62.31
CA VAL A 282 19.03 -11.32 62.17
C VAL A 282 18.64 -11.13 60.70
N TYR A 283 17.40 -10.73 60.45
CA TYR A 283 16.95 -10.33 59.11
C TYR A 283 16.40 -8.90 59.13
N ARG A 284 16.49 -8.25 57.96
CA ARG A 284 15.89 -6.93 57.72
C ARG A 284 14.51 -7.15 57.13
N GLU A 285 13.49 -6.63 57.78
CA GLU A 285 12.13 -6.60 57.30
C GLU A 285 11.84 -5.21 56.73
N TYR A 286 11.35 -5.17 55.49
CA TYR A 286 10.97 -3.93 54.82
C TYR A 286 9.47 -3.92 54.62
N TYR A 287 8.78 -2.96 55.24
CA TYR A 287 7.39 -2.67 54.98
C TYR A 287 7.31 -1.56 53.93
N VAL A 288 6.90 -1.93 52.72
CA VAL A 288 6.70 -1.00 51.60
C VAL A 288 5.22 -0.66 51.49
N GLU A 289 4.90 0.62 51.70
CA GLU A 289 3.57 1.19 51.62
C GLU A 289 3.50 2.04 50.35
N ILE A 290 2.68 1.62 49.38
CA ILE A 290 2.53 2.32 48.10
C ILE A 290 1.17 3.02 48.10
N GLU A 291 1.19 4.35 48.07
CA GLU A 291 -0.02 5.16 47.92
C GLU A 291 -0.32 5.32 46.42
N MET A 292 -1.51 4.92 45.99
CA MET A 292 -1.93 4.99 44.59
C MET A 292 -2.84 6.20 44.36
N ASP A 293 -2.72 6.86 43.20
CA ASP A 293 -3.63 7.92 42.77
C ASP A 293 -4.95 7.32 42.26
N THR A 294 -6.02 7.48 43.05
CA THR A 294 -7.34 6.90 42.73
C THR A 294 -7.97 7.53 41.51
N ALA A 295 -7.74 8.82 41.24
CA ALA A 295 -8.36 9.54 40.14
C ALA A 295 -7.81 9.08 38.78
N LYS A 296 -6.48 8.96 38.66
CA LYS A 296 -5.82 8.46 37.43
C LYS A 296 -6.16 7.00 37.16
N ARG A 297 -6.31 6.23 38.22
CA ARG A 297 -6.66 4.83 38.08
C ARG A 297 -8.09 4.64 37.58
N GLU A 298 -9.05 5.41 38.09
CA GLU A 298 -10.44 5.38 37.62
C GLU A 298 -10.56 5.86 36.18
N SER A 299 -9.80 6.88 35.77
CA SER A 299 -9.79 7.33 34.37
C SER A 299 -9.28 6.27 33.40
N HIS A 300 -8.40 5.36 33.87
CA HIS A 300 -7.86 4.27 33.07
C HIS A 300 -8.53 2.91 33.32
N LYS A 301 -9.58 2.87 34.16
CA LYS A 301 -10.37 1.67 34.50
C LYS A 301 -9.55 0.46 34.98
N VAL A 302 -8.40 0.69 35.59
CA VAL A 302 -7.55 -0.39 36.11
C VAL A 302 -8.17 -0.97 37.39
N THR A 303 -8.33 -2.29 37.44
CA THR A 303 -8.91 -2.98 38.61
C THR A 303 -7.86 -3.34 39.66
N TRP A 304 -8.26 -3.48 40.94
CA TRP A 304 -7.34 -3.86 42.02
C TRP A 304 -6.76 -5.26 41.77
N GLU A 305 -7.55 -6.12 41.14
CA GLU A 305 -7.14 -7.48 40.78
C GLU A 305 -6.00 -7.47 39.74
N GLU A 306 -6.07 -6.61 38.71
CA GLU A 306 -5.02 -6.49 37.70
C GLU A 306 -3.69 -6.01 38.30
N LEU A 307 -3.75 -5.12 39.30
CA LEU A 307 -2.57 -4.64 40.01
C LEU A 307 -1.97 -5.65 40.99
N GLN A 308 -2.77 -6.60 41.49
CA GLN A 308 -2.28 -7.64 42.40
C GLN A 308 -1.48 -8.73 41.67
N TYR A 309 -1.70 -8.89 40.36
CA TYR A 309 -0.99 -9.86 39.51
C TYR A 309 0.19 -9.25 38.72
N ALA A 310 0.35 -7.92 38.75
CA ALA A 310 1.47 -7.21 38.14
C ALA A 310 2.72 -7.22 39.04
#